data_AF-A0A256ZQI3-F1
#
_entry.id   AF-A0A256ZQI3-F1
#
_cell.length_a   1.000
_cell.length_b   1.000
_cell.length_c   1.000
_cell.angle_alpha   90.00
_cell.angle_beta   90.00
_cell.angle_gamma   90.00
#
_symmetry.space_group_name_H-M   'P 1'
#
loop_
_entity.id
_entity.type
_entity.pdbx_description
1 polymer ?
#
loop_
_entity_poly.entity_id
_entity_poly.type
_entity_poly.pdbx_seq_one_letter_code
_entity_poly.pdbx_strand_id
1 'polypeptide(L)' 'MNLLFILVLALIFYWLLRGSGRHDTPMDLLKMRYVRGEIDKETFLEMKEDLSD' A
#
# COMPACT_ATOMS: atom_id res chain seq x y z
N MET A 1 -29.87 11.50 7.05
CA MET A 1 -29.05 11.94 5.90
C MET A 1 -27.58 11.51 6.02
N ASN A 2 -26.92 11.65 7.19
CA ASN A 2 -25.47 11.46 7.32
C ASN A 2 -25.03 9.98 7.40
N LEU A 3 -25.88 9.10 7.93
CA LEU A 3 -25.54 7.68 8.12
C LEU A 3 -25.38 6.94 6.79
N LEU A 4 -26.24 7.23 5.81
CA LEU A 4 -26.14 6.68 4.45
C LEU A 4 -24.84 7.12 3.76
N PHE A 5 -24.43 8.37 3.97
CA PHE A 5 -23.19 8.91 3.42
C PHE A 5 -21.97 8.19 3.99
N ILE A 6 -21.95 7.94 5.31
CA ILE A 6 -20.87 7.20 5.98
C ILE A 6 -20.82 5.74 5.49
N LEU A 7 -21.98 5.11 5.30
CA LEU A 7 -22.07 3.72 4.84
C LEU A 7 -21.55 3.59 3.39
N VAL A 8 -21.93 4.52 2.50
CA VAL A 8 -21.41 4.58 1.13
C VAL A 8 -19.91 4.84 1.11
N LEU A 9 -19.42 5.79 1.92
CA LEU A 9 -17.98 6.08 2.01
C LEU A 9 -17.18 4.87 2.51
N ALA A 10 -17.68 4.19 3.53
CA ALA A 10 -17.07 2.97 4.07
C ALA A 10 -17.05 1.85 3.02
N LEU A 11 -18.09 1.73 2.19
CA LEU A 11 -18.18 0.73 1.14
C LEU A 11 -17.20 1.01 -0.01
N ILE A 12 -16.99 2.29 -0.35
CA ILE A 12 -15.97 2.72 -1.32
C ILE A 12 -14.56 2.44 -0.79
N PHE A 13 -14.27 2.81 0.46
CA PHE A 13 -12.98 2.51 1.10
C PHE A 13 -12.75 1.00 1.21
N TYR A 14 -13.79 0.23 1.53
CA TYR A 14 -13.73 -1.22 1.57
C TYR A 14 -13.40 -1.81 0.20
N TRP A 15 -13.99 -1.29 -0.89
CA TRP A 15 -13.65 -1.72 -2.24
C TRP A 15 -12.23 -1.34 -2.66
N LEU A 16 -11.75 -0.15 -2.29
CA LEU A 16 -10.36 0.27 -2.53
C LEU A 16 -9.35 -0.63 -1.80
N LEU A 17 -9.62 -0.97 -0.54
CA LEU A 17 -8.77 -1.85 0.26
C LEU A 17 -8.89 -3.33 -0.13
N ARG A 18 -10.03 -3.74 -0.72
CA ARG A 18 -10.28 -5.12 -1.15
C ARG A 18 -9.78 -5.40 -2.57
N GLY A 19 -9.60 -4.37 -3.39
CA GLY A 19 -9.04 -4.45 -4.75
C GLY A 19 -7.54 -4.76 -4.79
N SER A 20 -6.82 -4.60 -3.68
CA SER A 20 -5.40 -5.01 -3.55
C SER A 20 -5.27 -6.48 -3.16
N GLY A 21 -6.01 -7.34 -3.88
CA GLY A 21 -5.88 -8.80 -3.80
C GLY A 21 -4.56 -9.28 -4.41
N ARG A 22 -3.48 -9.12 -3.65
CA ARG A 22 -2.45 -10.15 -3.41
C ARG A 22 -1.74 -10.74 -4.65
N HIS A 23 -1.15 -9.89 -5.48
CA HIS A 23 0.26 -10.09 -5.80
C HIS A 23 0.98 -9.03 -4.99
N ASP A 24 1.55 -9.40 -3.83
CA ASP A 24 2.50 -8.51 -3.17
C ASP A 24 3.64 -8.34 -4.15
N THR A 25 3.61 -7.23 -4.88
CA THR A 25 4.68 -6.93 -5.81
C THR A 25 5.95 -6.76 -4.98
N PRO A 26 7.13 -7.06 -5.53
CA PRO A 26 8.39 -6.78 -4.84
C PRO A 26 8.45 -5.35 -4.28
N MET A 27 7.82 -4.40 -4.98
CA MET A 27 7.66 -3.00 -4.55
C MET A 27 6.80 -2.83 -3.29
N ASP A 28 5.67 -3.55 -3.17
CA ASP A 28 4.80 -3.48 -1.99
C ASP A 28 5.49 -4.04 -0.75
N LEU A 29 6.24 -5.14 -0.91
CA LEU A 29 7.02 -5.73 0.18
C LEU A 29 8.15 -4.79 0.62
N LEU A 30 8.83 -4.14 -0.34
CA LEU A 30 9.89 -3.17 -0.08
C LEU A 30 9.34 -1.95 0.70
N LYS A 31 8.19 -1.42 0.26
CA LYS A 31 7.50 -0.32 0.94
C LYS A 31 7.09 -0.69 2.36
N MET A 32 6.60 -1.91 2.59
CA MET A 32 6.23 -2.35 3.92
C MET A 32 7.43 -2.44 4.87
N ARG A 33 8.59 -2.89 4.41
CA ARG A 33 9.82 -2.94 5.23
C ARG A 33 10.34 -1.57 5.62
N TYR A 34 10.27 -0.59 4.72
CA TYR A 34 10.63 0.80 5.02
C TYR A 34 9.68 1.39 6.08
N VAL A 35 8.36 1.19 5.94
CA VAL A 35 7.38 1.68 6.91
C VAL A 35 7.54 1.02 8.29
N ARG A 36 7.94 -0.26 8.32
CA ARG A 36 8.28 -0.97 9.56
C ARG A 36 9.60 -0.56 10.18
N GLY A 37 10.45 0.18 9.44
CA GLY A 37 11.79 0.56 9.87
C GLY A 37 12.80 -0.58 9.81
N GLU A 38 12.51 -1.66 9.08
CA GLU A 38 13.44 -2.77 8.86
C GLU A 38 14.56 -2.40 7.88
N ILE A 39 14.32 -1.39 7.03
CA ILE A 39 15.31 -0.80 6.12
C ILE A 39 15.24 0.72 6.23
N ASP A 40 16.38 1.38 6.03
CA ASP A 40 16.44 2.84 5.96
C ASP A 40 16.02 3.38 4.57
N LYS A 41 16.00 4.70 4.45
CA LYS A 41 15.58 5.39 3.24
C LYS A 41 16.54 5.17 2.06
N GLU A 42 17.84 5.08 2.31
CA GLU A 42 18.87 4.87 1.28
C GLU A 42 18.72 3.47 0.68
N THR A 43 18.64 2.45 1.55
CA THR A 43 18.40 1.06 1.17
C THR A 43 17.07 0.90 0.39
N PHE A 44 16.02 1.61 0.80
CA PHE A 44 14.74 1.61 0.08
C PHE A 44 14.85 2.22 -1.33
N LEU A 45 15.63 3.31 -1.48
CA LEU A 45 15.78 4.00 -2.76
C LEU A 45 16.58 3.17 -3.76
N GLU A 46 17.67 2.54 -3.32
CA GLU A 46 18.50 1.66 -4.15
C GLU A 46 17.68 0.48 -4.70
N MET A 47 17.01 -0.27 -3.82
CA MET A 47 16.19 -1.42 -4.23
C MET A 47 14.96 -1.03 -5.07
N LYS A 48 14.47 0.21 -4.91
CA LYS A 48 13.37 0.72 -5.73
C LYS A 48 13.82 0.99 -7.16
N GLU A 49 15.04 1.49 -7.34
CA GLU A 49 15.66 1.72 -8.65
C GLU A 49 15.88 0.38 -9.37
N ASP A 50 16.45 -0.61 -8.68
CA ASP A 50 16.65 -1.97 -9.20
C ASP A 50 15.35 -2.69 -9.63
N LEU A 51 14.22 -2.37 -9.00
CA LEU A 51 12.91 -2.95 -9.33
C LEU A 51 12.20 -2.24 -10.49
N SER A 52 12.72 -1.09 -10.92
CA SER A 52 12.14 -0.28 -12.00
C SER A 52 12.82 -0.49 -13.36
N ASP A 53 13.99 -1.11 -13.39
CA ASP A 53 14.73 -1.59 -14.58
C ASP A 53 14.42 -3.08 -14.89
#